data_AF-A0A0A7A293-F1
#
_entry.id   AF-A0A0A7A293-F1
#
_cell.length_a   1.000
_cell.length_b   1.000
_cell.length_c   1.000
_cell.angle_alpha   90.00
_cell.angle_beta   90.00
_cell.angle_gamma   90.00
#
_symmetry.space_group_name_H-M   'P 1'
#
loop_
_entity.id
_entity.type
_entity.pdbx_description
1 polymer ?
#
loop_
_entity_poly.entity_id
_entity_poly.type
_entity_poly.pdbx_seq_one_letter_code
_entity_poly.pdbx_strand_id
1 'polypeptide(L)'
;MTNLTINGAIMEQRKITRSDLVSMFLRSNLQQASFNFERIHGLGFCYDMIPAIKRLYPLKEDQVAALRRHLVFFNTTPAVCGPVIGVTAAMEEARANGAEIDDGTINGIKVGLMGPLAGVGDPLVWGTLRPITAALGASLALSGNILGPLLFFFIFNAVRLAMKWYGLQLGFRKGVNIVSDMGGNVLQKLTEGASILGLFVMGVLVTKWTSINVPLVVSQTHAADGSTVTMTVQNILDQLCPGLLRSV
;
A
#
# COMPACT_ATOMS: atom_id res chain seq x y z
N MET A 1 20.68 13.91 -20.79
CA MET A 1 21.14 12.73 -21.56
C MET A 1 22.52 12.43 -21.04
N THR A 2 22.69 11.36 -20.28
CA THR A 2 23.97 11.02 -19.68
C THR A 2 24.33 9.64 -20.19
N ASN A 3 25.26 9.57 -21.13
CA ASN A 3 25.65 8.33 -21.79
C ASN A 3 26.54 7.51 -20.84
N LEU A 4 26.23 6.23 -20.65
CA LEU A 4 27.11 5.25 -20.01
C LEU A 4 27.86 4.52 -21.13
N THR A 5 29.19 4.56 -21.07
CA THR A 5 30.05 3.89 -22.06
C THR A 5 30.54 2.56 -21.47
N ILE A 6 30.01 1.44 -21.97
CA ILE A 6 30.61 0.11 -21.77
C ILE A 6 30.68 -0.54 -23.17
N ASN A 7 31.87 -0.97 -23.58
CA ASN A 7 32.14 -1.69 -24.84
C ASN A 7 31.77 -0.96 -26.15
N GLY A 8 32.01 0.35 -26.25
CA GLY A 8 31.98 1.08 -27.54
C GLY A 8 30.60 1.24 -28.20
N ALA A 9 29.53 0.71 -27.60
CA ALA A 9 28.16 0.98 -27.99
C ALA A 9 27.56 2.08 -27.09
N ILE A 10 27.10 3.18 -27.69
CA ILE A 10 26.31 4.19 -26.98
C ILE A 10 24.92 3.58 -26.75
N MET A 11 24.70 2.95 -25.60
CA MET A 11 23.33 2.64 -25.19
C MET A 11 22.66 3.93 -24.74
N GLU A 12 21.67 4.38 -25.50
CA GLU A 12 20.75 5.42 -25.05
C GLU A 12 20.12 4.97 -23.72
N GLN A 13 20.31 5.75 -22.66
CA GLN A 13 19.64 5.48 -21.38
C GLN A 13 18.12 5.54 -21.59
N ARG A 14 17.47 4.38 -21.46
CA ARG A 14 16.03 4.25 -21.54
C ARG A 14 15.46 4.74 -20.22
N LYS A 15 14.67 5.82 -20.27
CA LYS A 15 14.13 6.45 -19.07
C LYS A 15 12.62 6.58 -19.14
N ILE A 16 11.96 6.14 -18.07
CA ILE A 16 10.53 6.33 -17.85
C ILE A 16 10.27 7.82 -17.67
N THR A 17 9.33 8.32 -18.45
CA THR A 17 8.95 9.74 -18.43
C THR A 17 7.80 9.96 -17.46
N ARG A 18 7.56 11.23 -17.11
CA ARG A 18 6.39 11.61 -16.32
C ARG A 18 5.08 11.20 -16.99
N SER A 19 5.02 11.24 -18.33
CA SER A 19 3.84 10.83 -19.10
C SER A 19 3.52 9.35 -18.89
N ASP A 20 4.54 8.50 -18.85
CA ASP A 20 4.33 7.06 -18.60
C ASP A 20 3.83 6.84 -17.18
N LEU A 21 4.40 7.51 -16.18
CA LEU A 21 3.91 7.42 -14.79
C LEU A 21 2.45 7.86 -14.67
N VAL A 22 2.04 8.93 -15.36
CA VAL A 22 0.62 9.34 -15.43
C VAL A 22 -0.23 8.26 -16.10
N SER A 23 0.24 7.67 -17.20
CA SER A 23 -0.45 6.57 -17.88
C SER A 23 -0.61 5.33 -16.97
N MET A 24 0.44 4.95 -16.24
CA MET A 24 0.41 3.87 -15.25
C MET A 24 -0.57 4.20 -14.10
N PHE A 25 -0.59 5.44 -13.62
CA PHE A 25 -1.56 5.89 -12.62
C PHE A 25 -3.00 5.80 -13.12
N LEU A 26 -3.29 6.26 -14.32
CA LEU A 26 -4.63 6.17 -14.91
C LEU A 26 -5.07 4.71 -15.05
N ARG A 27 -4.19 3.85 -15.55
CA ARG A 27 -4.43 2.41 -15.72
C ARG A 27 -4.68 1.69 -14.39
N SER A 28 -3.88 2.01 -13.36
CA SER A 28 -4.01 1.40 -12.02
C SER A 28 -5.30 1.76 -11.29
N ASN A 29 -6.11 2.70 -11.80
CA ASN A 29 -7.46 2.90 -11.30
C ASN A 29 -8.43 1.78 -11.68
N LEU A 30 -8.11 1.00 -12.72
CA LEU A 30 -8.90 -0.13 -13.22
C LEU A 30 -8.36 -1.49 -12.72
N GLN A 31 -7.52 -1.49 -11.69
CA GLN A 31 -6.79 -2.68 -11.26
C GLN A 31 -7.70 -3.82 -10.76
N GLN A 32 -8.88 -3.50 -10.23
CA GLN A 32 -9.88 -4.51 -9.84
C GLN A 32 -10.77 -4.97 -11.00
N ALA A 33 -10.73 -4.33 -12.17
CA ALA A 33 -11.56 -4.73 -13.32
C ALA A 33 -11.19 -6.13 -13.82
N SER A 34 -9.96 -6.57 -13.58
CA SER A 34 -9.44 -7.89 -13.97
C SER A 34 -9.35 -8.87 -12.80
N PHE A 35 -10.12 -8.65 -11.72
CA PHE A 35 -10.07 -9.50 -10.53
C PHE A 35 -10.42 -10.95 -10.90
N ASN A 36 -9.57 -11.89 -10.53
CA ASN A 36 -9.81 -13.32 -10.73
C ASN A 36 -9.27 -14.13 -9.54
N PHE A 37 -9.83 -15.30 -9.28
CA PHE A 37 -9.44 -16.09 -8.11
C PHE A 37 -8.05 -16.75 -8.23
N GLU A 38 -7.53 -16.94 -9.45
CA GLU A 38 -6.20 -17.54 -9.65
C GLU A 38 -5.08 -16.57 -9.26
N ARG A 39 -5.19 -15.29 -9.63
CA ARG A 39 -4.10 -14.30 -9.53
C ARG A 39 -4.50 -12.96 -8.94
N ILE A 40 -5.75 -12.80 -8.53
CA ILE A 40 -6.33 -11.60 -7.90
C ILE A 40 -6.14 -10.36 -8.76
N HIS A 41 -5.12 -9.54 -8.50
CA HIS A 41 -4.83 -8.31 -9.27
C HIS A 41 -3.66 -8.48 -10.26
N GLY A 42 -3.15 -9.70 -10.48
CA GLY A 42 -1.99 -9.94 -11.35
C GLY A 42 -2.15 -9.41 -12.79
N LEU A 43 -3.32 -9.59 -13.41
CA LEU A 43 -3.60 -9.05 -14.75
C LEU A 43 -3.68 -7.51 -14.75
N GLY A 44 -4.25 -6.93 -13.70
CA GLY A 44 -4.31 -5.48 -13.52
C GLY A 44 -2.91 -4.87 -13.35
N PHE A 45 -2.07 -5.52 -12.54
CA PHE A 45 -0.67 -5.13 -12.38
C PHE A 45 0.10 -5.19 -13.71
N CYS A 46 -0.11 -6.26 -14.49
CA CYS A 46 0.47 -6.37 -15.84
C CYS A 46 0.00 -5.21 -16.73
N TYR A 47 -1.30 -4.89 -16.73
CA TYR A 47 -1.87 -3.78 -17.48
C TYR A 47 -1.29 -2.41 -17.08
N ASP A 48 -1.02 -2.21 -15.79
CA ASP A 48 -0.41 -1.00 -15.25
C ASP A 48 1.01 -0.81 -15.77
N MET A 49 1.77 -1.90 -15.93
CA MET A 49 3.17 -1.86 -16.38
C MET A 49 3.35 -1.68 -17.89
N ILE A 50 2.30 -1.87 -18.70
CA ILE A 50 2.38 -1.80 -20.18
C ILE A 50 3.07 -0.52 -20.69
N PRO A 51 2.76 0.70 -20.21
CA PRO A 51 3.41 1.93 -20.70
C PRO A 51 4.93 1.93 -20.45
N ALA A 52 5.36 1.49 -19.28
CA ALA A 52 6.77 1.39 -18.92
C ALA A 52 7.48 0.35 -19.80
N ILE A 53 6.91 -0.86 -19.92
CA ILE A 53 7.49 -1.96 -20.70
C ILE A 53 7.63 -1.58 -22.17
N LYS A 54 6.61 -0.96 -22.77
CA LYS A 54 6.65 -0.52 -24.17
C LYS A 54 7.75 0.50 -24.44
N ARG A 55 8.08 1.34 -23.46
CA ARG A 55 9.17 2.31 -23.56
C ARG A 55 10.53 1.68 -23.35
N LEU A 56 10.64 0.80 -22.37
CA LEU A 56 11.91 0.19 -21.96
C LEU A 56 12.37 -0.92 -22.89
N TYR A 57 11.46 -1.62 -23.57
CA TYR A 57 11.77 -2.77 -24.41
C TYR A 57 11.23 -2.55 -25.83
N PRO A 58 12.09 -2.24 -26.83
CA PRO A 58 11.64 -2.01 -28.21
C PRO A 58 11.29 -3.31 -28.95
N LEU A 59 11.93 -4.43 -28.59
CA LEU A 59 11.69 -5.73 -29.20
C LEU A 59 10.43 -6.38 -28.61
N LYS A 60 9.61 -6.95 -29.49
CA LYS A 60 8.34 -7.59 -29.08
C LYS A 60 8.56 -8.80 -28.17
N GLU A 61 9.64 -9.55 -28.40
CA GLU A 61 9.98 -10.72 -27.59
C GLU A 61 10.30 -10.33 -26.15
N ASP A 62 11.11 -9.27 -25.97
CA ASP A 62 11.43 -8.72 -24.65
C ASP A 62 10.19 -8.16 -23.94
N GLN A 63 9.28 -7.49 -24.67
CA GLN A 63 8.01 -7.03 -24.10
C GLN A 63 7.16 -8.19 -23.61
N VAL A 64 7.07 -9.29 -24.37
CA VAL A 64 6.32 -10.48 -23.98
C VAL A 64 6.93 -11.13 -22.75
N ALA A 65 8.27 -11.23 -22.69
CA ALA A 65 8.97 -11.74 -21.52
C ALA A 65 8.69 -10.87 -20.28
N ALA A 66 8.80 -9.55 -20.41
CA ALA A 66 8.53 -8.59 -19.33
C ALA A 66 7.06 -8.63 -18.85
N LEU A 67 6.10 -8.78 -19.76
CA LEU A 67 4.69 -8.89 -19.38
C LEU A 67 4.40 -10.21 -18.65
N ARG A 68 5.01 -11.33 -19.07
CA ARG A 68 4.81 -12.65 -18.44
C ARG A 68 5.21 -12.65 -16.96
N ARG A 69 6.35 -12.07 -16.62
CA ARG A 69 6.80 -11.93 -15.22
C ARG A 69 5.91 -11.01 -14.38
N HIS A 70 5.17 -10.08 -14.99
CA HIS A 70 4.20 -9.26 -14.26
C HIS A 70 2.82 -9.89 -14.10
N LEU A 71 2.52 -10.99 -14.80
CA LEU A 71 1.28 -11.77 -14.69
C LEU A 71 1.24 -12.71 -13.47
N VAL A 72 2.20 -12.62 -12.57
CA VAL A 72 2.19 -13.36 -11.29
C VAL A 72 1.13 -12.83 -10.33
N PHE A 73 0.78 -13.64 -9.33
CA PHE A 73 -0.11 -13.25 -8.25
C PHE A 73 0.29 -11.90 -7.65
N PHE A 74 -0.69 -11.01 -7.50
CA PHE A 74 -0.51 -9.73 -6.82
C PHE A 74 -1.78 -9.40 -6.04
N ASN A 75 -1.66 -9.21 -4.73
CA ASN A 75 -2.76 -8.80 -3.90
C ASN A 75 -2.31 -7.72 -2.91
N THR A 76 -2.90 -6.55 -3.03
CA THR A 76 -2.77 -5.44 -2.09
C THR A 76 -3.97 -4.52 -2.28
N THR A 77 -4.21 -3.65 -1.32
CA THR A 77 -5.31 -2.70 -1.37
C THR A 77 -5.15 -1.77 -2.58
N PRO A 78 -6.16 -1.65 -3.47
CA PRO A 78 -6.02 -0.88 -4.71
C PRO A 78 -5.67 0.59 -4.55
N ALA A 79 -5.86 1.22 -3.38
CA ALA A 79 -5.47 2.61 -3.16
C ALA A 79 -3.98 2.77 -2.80
N VAL A 80 -3.31 1.71 -2.33
CA VAL A 80 -1.88 1.72 -1.94
C VAL A 80 -1.02 0.78 -2.78
N CYS A 81 -1.50 0.35 -3.96
CA CYS A 81 -0.72 -0.40 -4.93
C CYS A 81 0.38 0.44 -5.61
N GLY A 82 0.22 1.78 -5.64
CA GLY A 82 1.09 2.73 -6.33
C GLY A 82 2.58 2.55 -6.00
N PRO A 83 3.00 2.50 -4.72
CA PRO A 83 4.38 2.26 -4.33
C PRO A 83 5.00 1.01 -4.97
N VAL A 84 4.27 -0.11 -5.02
CA VAL A 84 4.79 -1.35 -5.60
C VAL A 84 4.97 -1.22 -7.10
N ILE A 85 3.99 -0.63 -7.79
CA ILE A 85 4.07 -0.34 -9.22
C ILE A 85 5.27 0.57 -9.51
N GLY A 86 5.49 1.60 -8.69
CA GLY A 86 6.58 2.56 -8.85
C GLY A 86 7.95 1.92 -8.66
N VAL A 87 8.16 1.16 -7.57
CA VAL A 87 9.44 0.46 -7.33
C VAL A 87 9.71 -0.53 -8.46
N THR A 88 8.70 -1.28 -8.87
CA THR A 88 8.82 -2.27 -9.96
C THR A 88 9.21 -1.59 -11.28
N ALA A 89 8.62 -0.44 -11.60
CA ALA A 89 8.98 0.36 -12.78
C ALA A 89 10.42 0.87 -12.74
N ALA A 90 10.92 1.29 -11.58
CA ALA A 90 12.31 1.71 -11.44
C ALA A 90 13.29 0.55 -11.63
N MET A 91 12.94 -0.64 -11.15
CA MET A 91 13.75 -1.85 -11.37
C MET A 91 13.75 -2.29 -12.83
N GLU A 92 12.61 -2.19 -13.51
CA GLU A 92 12.54 -2.40 -14.95
C GLU A 92 13.40 -1.42 -15.72
N GLU A 93 13.36 -0.13 -15.34
CA GLU A 93 14.20 0.89 -15.96
C GLU A 93 15.67 0.54 -15.82
N ALA A 94 16.11 0.13 -14.63
CA ALA A 94 17.49 -0.23 -14.41
C ALA A 94 17.92 -1.51 -15.17
N ARG A 95 17.07 -2.55 -15.17
CA ARG A 95 17.32 -3.77 -15.93
C ARG A 95 17.45 -3.50 -17.42
N ALA A 96 16.54 -2.70 -17.98
CA ALA A 96 16.58 -2.29 -19.38
C ALA A 96 17.83 -1.47 -19.74
N ASN A 97 18.47 -0.84 -18.74
CA ASN A 97 19.73 -0.11 -18.87
C ASN A 97 20.99 -0.96 -18.53
N GLY A 98 20.84 -2.28 -18.35
CA GLY A 98 21.97 -3.21 -18.19
C GLY A 98 22.30 -3.57 -16.74
N ALA A 99 21.47 -3.21 -15.76
CA ALA A 99 21.63 -3.73 -14.40
C ALA A 99 21.30 -5.24 -14.35
N GLU A 100 22.15 -6.02 -13.69
CA GLU A 100 21.92 -7.46 -13.47
C GLU A 100 20.80 -7.69 -12.45
N ILE A 101 19.56 -7.63 -12.92
CA ILE A 101 18.36 -7.86 -12.11
C ILE A 101 17.55 -9.00 -12.73
N ASP A 102 17.51 -10.13 -12.04
CA ASP A 102 16.75 -11.29 -12.46
C ASP A 102 15.23 -11.13 -12.17
N ASP A 103 14.42 -12.02 -12.75
CA ASP A 103 12.97 -12.04 -12.53
C ASP A 103 12.59 -12.33 -11.08
N GLY A 104 13.42 -13.14 -10.39
CA GLY A 104 13.24 -13.49 -8.99
C GLY A 104 13.35 -12.27 -8.08
N THR A 105 14.35 -11.41 -8.28
CA THR A 105 14.50 -10.18 -7.48
C THR A 105 13.30 -9.25 -7.63
N ILE A 106 12.80 -9.05 -8.85
CA ILE A 106 11.66 -8.15 -9.10
C ILE A 106 10.37 -8.71 -8.53
N ASN A 107 10.15 -10.02 -8.64
CA ASN A 107 9.01 -10.69 -7.99
C ASN A 107 9.14 -10.71 -6.47
N GLY A 108 10.35 -10.90 -5.93
CA GLY A 108 10.62 -10.90 -4.50
C GLY A 108 10.23 -9.58 -3.83
N ILE A 109 10.54 -8.45 -4.46
CA ILE A 109 10.12 -7.13 -3.96
C ILE A 109 8.62 -6.92 -4.04
N LYS A 110 7.98 -7.37 -5.14
CA LYS A 110 6.52 -7.32 -5.23
C LYS A 110 5.90 -8.09 -4.06
N VAL A 111 6.32 -9.33 -3.83
CA VAL A 111 5.80 -10.19 -2.75
C VAL A 111 6.12 -9.60 -1.37
N GLY A 112 7.35 -9.12 -1.16
CA GLY A 112 7.77 -8.52 0.11
C GLY A 112 6.98 -7.25 0.47
N LEU A 113 6.57 -6.46 -0.52
CA LEU A 113 5.76 -5.26 -0.30
C LEU A 113 4.26 -5.53 -0.26
N MET A 114 3.77 -6.62 -0.87
CA MET A 114 2.34 -6.96 -0.88
C MET A 114 1.77 -7.08 0.54
N GLY A 115 2.41 -7.87 1.40
CA GLY A 115 1.92 -8.17 2.75
C GLY A 115 1.77 -6.92 3.62
N PRO A 116 2.84 -6.14 3.84
CA PRO A 116 2.76 -4.95 4.68
C PRO A 116 1.82 -3.87 4.14
N LEU A 117 1.79 -3.64 2.82
CA LEU A 117 0.89 -2.65 2.23
C LEU A 117 -0.56 -3.11 2.23
N ALA A 118 -0.85 -4.40 2.07
CA ALA A 118 -2.19 -4.93 2.25
C ALA A 118 -2.64 -4.79 3.71
N GLY A 119 -1.76 -5.17 4.64
CA GLY A 119 -2.00 -5.05 6.07
C GLY A 119 -2.31 -3.61 6.49
N VAL A 120 -1.56 -2.62 6.06
CA VAL A 120 -1.86 -1.21 6.41
C VAL A 120 -3.02 -0.64 5.57
N GLY A 121 -3.06 -1.00 4.29
CA GLY A 121 -3.98 -0.41 3.32
C GLY A 121 -5.42 -0.77 3.58
N ASP A 122 -5.72 -2.04 3.86
CA ASP A 122 -7.09 -2.53 4.04
C ASP A 122 -7.81 -1.84 5.21
N PRO A 123 -7.26 -1.79 6.43
CA PRO A 123 -7.91 -1.08 7.52
C PRO A 123 -7.95 0.43 7.26
N LEU A 124 -6.87 1.04 6.75
CA LEU A 124 -6.86 2.49 6.51
C LEU A 124 -7.94 2.93 5.51
N VAL A 125 -8.09 2.20 4.41
CA VAL A 125 -9.00 2.58 3.31
C VAL A 125 -10.41 2.09 3.58
N TRP A 126 -10.57 0.81 3.93
CA TRP A 126 -11.89 0.18 4.08
C TRP A 126 -12.46 0.27 5.48
N GLY A 127 -11.63 0.33 6.52
CA GLY A 127 -12.09 0.43 7.91
C GLY A 127 -12.12 1.86 8.46
N THR A 128 -11.22 2.76 8.01
CA THR A 128 -11.20 4.16 8.46
C THR A 128 -11.81 5.11 7.42
N LEU A 129 -11.16 5.25 6.27
CA LEU A 129 -11.48 6.30 5.30
C LEU A 129 -12.90 6.15 4.77
N ARG A 130 -13.28 4.95 4.29
CA ARG A 130 -14.60 4.72 3.73
C ARG A 130 -15.73 4.87 4.77
N PRO A 131 -15.67 4.28 5.98
CA PRO A 131 -16.76 4.41 6.95
C PRO A 131 -16.89 5.83 7.49
N ILE A 132 -15.78 6.54 7.76
CA ILE A 132 -15.84 7.93 8.25
C ILE A 132 -16.44 8.84 7.18
N THR A 133 -15.96 8.77 5.95
CA THR A 133 -16.50 9.61 4.86
C THR A 133 -17.95 9.24 4.54
N ALA A 134 -18.32 7.96 4.61
CA ALA A 134 -19.68 7.50 4.42
C ALA A 134 -20.61 7.99 5.55
N ALA A 135 -20.17 7.93 6.82
CA ALA A 135 -20.93 8.42 7.96
C ALA A 135 -21.16 9.94 7.88
N LEU A 136 -20.13 10.70 7.50
CA LEU A 136 -20.24 12.15 7.27
C LEU A 136 -21.16 12.47 6.08
N GLY A 137 -21.07 11.71 4.98
CA GLY A 137 -21.96 11.90 3.84
C GLY A 137 -23.41 11.52 4.17
N ALA A 138 -23.61 10.43 4.91
CA ALA A 138 -24.93 9.93 5.30
C ALA A 138 -25.64 10.88 6.28
N SER A 139 -24.93 11.46 7.25
CA SER A 139 -25.53 12.40 8.21
C SER A 139 -26.12 13.63 7.54
N LEU A 140 -25.49 14.12 6.46
CA LEU A 140 -26.00 15.20 5.63
C LEU A 140 -27.08 14.74 4.65
N ALA A 141 -26.97 13.52 4.11
CA ALA A 141 -27.98 12.98 3.20
C ALA A 141 -29.33 12.74 3.91
N LEU A 142 -29.31 12.31 5.17
CA LEU A 142 -30.50 12.06 5.97
C LEU A 142 -31.33 13.33 6.23
N SER A 143 -30.71 14.51 6.20
CA SER A 143 -31.41 15.81 6.27
C SER A 143 -31.91 16.32 4.91
N GLY A 144 -31.82 15.49 3.85
CA GLY A 144 -32.24 15.84 2.49
C GLY A 144 -31.20 16.62 1.68
N ASN A 145 -29.96 16.77 2.19
CA ASN A 145 -28.94 17.57 1.53
C ASN A 145 -28.12 16.76 0.50
N ILE A 146 -28.19 17.14 -0.78
CA ILE A 146 -27.41 16.52 -1.87
C ILE A 146 -25.89 16.66 -1.70
N LEU A 147 -25.43 17.59 -0.85
CA LEU A 147 -24.02 17.70 -0.50
C LEU A 147 -23.50 16.45 0.22
N GLY A 148 -24.35 15.65 0.87
CA GLY A 148 -23.94 14.41 1.55
C GLY A 148 -23.28 13.41 0.60
N PRO A 149 -23.98 12.92 -0.43
CA PRO A 149 -23.41 12.03 -1.44
C PRO A 149 -22.21 12.64 -2.19
N LEU A 150 -22.25 13.94 -2.49
CA LEU A 150 -21.14 14.63 -3.15
C LEU A 150 -19.89 14.69 -2.28
N LEU A 151 -20.02 15.00 -0.98
CA LEU A 151 -18.90 15.02 -0.03
C LEU A 151 -18.26 13.64 0.07
N PHE A 152 -19.06 12.58 0.22
CA PHE A 152 -18.54 11.22 0.20
C PHE A 152 -17.75 10.96 -1.09
N PHE A 153 -18.35 11.25 -2.25
CA PHE A 153 -17.72 11.01 -3.54
C PHE A 153 -16.39 11.76 -3.69
N PHE A 154 -16.36 13.07 -3.43
CA PHE A 154 -15.16 13.86 -3.64
C PHE A 154 -14.07 13.57 -2.61
N ILE A 155 -14.39 13.48 -1.32
CA ILE A 155 -13.39 13.24 -0.28
C ILE A 155 -12.78 11.85 -0.43
N PHE A 156 -13.63 10.82 -0.55
CA PHE A 156 -13.15 9.45 -0.68
C PHE A 156 -12.27 9.28 -1.92
N ASN A 157 -12.70 9.79 -3.08
CA ASN A 157 -11.93 9.68 -4.31
C ASN A 157 -10.66 10.54 -4.28
N ALA A 158 -10.70 11.76 -3.74
CA ALA A 158 -9.52 12.61 -3.65
C ALA A 158 -8.43 11.95 -2.81
N VAL A 159 -8.77 11.43 -1.62
CA VAL A 159 -7.80 10.76 -0.75
C VAL A 159 -7.27 9.48 -1.39
N ARG A 160 -8.14 8.62 -1.97
CA ARG A 160 -7.69 7.38 -2.62
C ARG A 160 -6.75 7.65 -3.80
N LEU A 161 -7.06 8.66 -4.61
CA LEU A 161 -6.26 9.03 -5.78
C LEU A 161 -4.93 9.66 -5.37
N ALA A 162 -4.94 10.49 -4.32
CA ALA A 162 -3.72 11.08 -3.77
C ALA A 162 -2.78 10.00 -3.23
N MET A 163 -3.29 9.09 -2.38
CA MET A 163 -2.50 7.96 -1.85
C MET A 163 -1.84 7.15 -2.96
N LYS A 164 -2.60 6.84 -4.01
CA LYS A 164 -2.11 6.08 -5.16
C LYS A 164 -1.05 6.85 -5.97
N TRP A 165 -1.32 8.12 -6.29
CA TRP A 165 -0.41 8.94 -7.10
C TRP A 165 0.89 9.24 -6.38
N TYR A 166 0.82 9.77 -5.15
CA TYR A 166 2.02 10.04 -4.36
C TYR A 166 2.77 8.76 -4.02
N GLY A 167 2.04 7.67 -3.76
CA GLY A 167 2.62 6.35 -3.59
C GLY A 167 3.41 5.89 -4.82
N LEU A 168 2.84 6.03 -6.03
CA LEU A 168 3.52 5.71 -7.29
C LEU A 168 4.80 6.52 -7.48
N GLN A 169 4.72 7.84 -7.32
CA GLN A 169 5.88 8.72 -7.49
C GLN A 169 6.98 8.43 -6.46
N LEU A 170 6.60 8.24 -5.20
CA LEU A 170 7.52 7.93 -4.11
C LEU A 170 8.16 6.55 -4.31
N GLY A 171 7.36 5.55 -4.71
CA GLY A 171 7.83 4.22 -5.05
C GLY A 171 8.84 4.25 -6.19
N PHE A 172 8.55 4.99 -7.27
CA PHE A 172 9.48 5.13 -8.39
C PHE A 172 10.78 5.81 -7.97
N ARG A 173 10.70 6.96 -7.28
CA ARG A 173 11.89 7.71 -6.83
C ARG A 173 12.76 6.90 -5.88
N LYS A 174 12.15 6.21 -4.89
CA LYS A 174 12.89 5.36 -3.96
C LYS A 174 13.40 4.09 -4.64
N GLY A 175 12.66 3.54 -5.59
CA GLY A 175 13.06 2.40 -6.41
C GLY A 175 14.36 2.65 -7.16
N VAL A 176 14.52 3.83 -7.76
CA VAL A 176 15.78 4.22 -8.43
C VAL A 176 16.96 4.20 -7.46
N ASN A 177 16.78 4.71 -6.24
CA ASN A 177 17.82 4.68 -5.19
C ASN A 177 18.12 3.25 -4.70
N ILE A 178 17.13 2.38 -4.64
CA ILE A 178 17.33 0.97 -4.26
C ILE A 178 18.22 0.27 -5.30
N VAL A 179 18.01 0.57 -6.59
CA VAL A 179 18.81 -0.03 -7.65
C VAL A 179 20.24 0.53 -7.67
N SER A 180 20.46 1.81 -7.34
CA SER A 180 21.84 2.33 -7.21
C SER A 180 22.63 1.65 -6.07
N ASP A 181 21.94 1.12 -5.06
CA ASP A 181 22.53 0.49 -3.87
C ASP A 181 22.41 -1.05 -3.87
N MET A 182 22.19 -1.66 -5.05
CA MET A 182 21.91 -3.10 -5.21
C MET A 182 23.02 -4.06 -4.74
N GLY A 183 24.21 -3.55 -4.40
CA GLY A 183 25.32 -4.35 -3.88
C GLY A 183 25.18 -4.85 -2.44
N GLY A 184 24.03 -4.66 -1.78
CA GLY A 184 23.86 -4.99 -0.36
C GLY A 184 22.49 -5.49 0.07
N ASN A 185 22.30 -5.63 1.38
CA ASN A 185 21.09 -6.19 2.00
C ASN A 185 19.87 -5.23 1.99
N VAL A 186 19.81 -4.29 1.05
CA VAL A 186 18.83 -3.19 0.99
C VAL A 186 17.42 -3.71 0.75
N LEU A 187 17.27 -4.75 -0.08
CA LEU A 187 15.97 -5.37 -0.36
C LEU A 187 15.37 -6.04 0.88
N GLN A 188 16.21 -6.74 1.64
CA GLN A 188 15.81 -7.35 2.91
C GLN A 188 15.42 -6.27 3.91
N LYS A 189 16.25 -5.23 4.08
CA LYS A 189 15.95 -4.08 4.96
C LYS A 189 14.69 -3.32 4.58
N LEU A 190 14.40 -3.18 3.30
CA LEU A 190 13.19 -2.50 2.81
C LEU A 190 11.94 -3.32 3.15
N THR A 191 11.99 -4.63 2.90
CA THR A 191 10.90 -5.56 3.20
C THR A 191 10.67 -5.66 4.71
N GLU A 192 11.75 -5.76 5.48
CA GLU A 192 11.72 -5.79 6.94
C GLU A 192 11.18 -4.48 7.52
N GLY A 193 11.68 -3.32 7.06
CA GLY A 193 11.19 -2.01 7.48
C GLY A 193 9.71 -1.79 7.12
N ALA A 194 9.27 -2.23 5.95
CA ALA A 194 7.87 -2.20 5.56
C ALA A 194 7.02 -3.07 6.49
N SER A 195 7.50 -4.28 6.83
CA SER A 195 6.82 -5.22 7.73
C SER A 195 6.74 -4.69 9.16
N ILE A 196 7.81 -4.11 9.69
CA ILE A 196 7.83 -3.47 11.02
C ILE A 196 6.81 -2.33 11.08
N LEU A 197 6.82 -1.44 10.07
CA LEU A 197 5.85 -0.35 9.99
C LEU A 197 4.43 -0.89 9.90
N GLY A 198 4.22 -1.94 9.10
CA GLY A 198 2.91 -2.57 8.92
C GLY A 198 2.37 -3.17 10.21
N LEU A 199 3.18 -3.97 10.89
CA LEU A 199 2.84 -4.59 12.17
C LEU A 199 2.59 -3.53 13.26
N PHE A 200 3.40 -2.47 13.30
CA PHE A 200 3.21 -1.37 14.23
C PHE A 200 1.86 -0.67 14.04
N VAL A 201 1.55 -0.29 12.79
CA VAL A 201 0.27 0.37 12.47
C VAL A 201 -0.90 -0.56 12.78
N MET A 202 -0.79 -1.85 12.48
CA MET A 202 -1.80 -2.84 12.82
C MET A 202 -2.02 -2.96 14.34
N GLY A 203 -0.96 -3.00 15.14
CA GLY A 203 -1.07 -3.05 16.61
C GLY A 203 -1.82 -1.84 17.18
N VAL A 204 -1.54 -0.64 16.65
CA VAL A 204 -2.25 0.58 17.05
C VAL A 204 -3.73 0.54 16.62
N LEU A 205 -4.03 0.03 15.43
CA LEU A 205 -5.40 -0.02 14.93
C LEU A 205 -6.26 -1.04 15.69
N VAL A 206 -5.74 -2.22 16.00
CA VAL A 206 -6.44 -3.27 16.77
C VAL A 206 -6.87 -2.75 18.15
N THR A 207 -5.95 -2.10 18.87
CA THR A 207 -6.26 -1.55 20.22
C THR A 207 -7.31 -0.43 20.20
N LYS A 208 -7.39 0.32 19.09
CA LYS A 208 -8.36 1.41 18.91
C LYS A 208 -9.72 0.95 18.40
N TRP A 209 -9.78 -0.12 17.62
CA TRP A 209 -11.02 -0.60 17.01
C TRP A 209 -11.74 -1.69 17.79
N THR A 210 -11.03 -2.48 18.57
CA THR A 210 -11.66 -3.49 19.42
C THR A 210 -12.08 -2.82 20.72
N SER A 211 -13.38 -2.84 21.04
CA SER A 211 -13.89 -2.42 22.34
C SER A 211 -14.36 -3.65 23.10
N ILE A 212 -13.50 -4.16 23.97
CA ILE A 212 -13.87 -5.19 24.95
C ILE A 212 -14.10 -4.47 26.27
N ASN A 213 -15.31 -4.61 26.79
CA ASN A 213 -15.67 -4.14 28.13
C ASN A 213 -16.10 -5.36 28.93
N VAL A 214 -15.36 -5.68 29.98
CA VAL A 214 -15.71 -6.74 30.93
C VAL A 214 -16.35 -6.09 32.16
N PRO A 215 -17.70 -6.06 32.27
CA PRO A 215 -18.39 -5.41 33.37
C PRO A 215 -18.37 -6.23 34.67
N LEU A 216 -17.48 -7.21 34.82
CA LEU A 216 -17.38 -8.03 36.02
C LEU A 216 -16.82 -7.19 37.17
N VAL A 217 -17.67 -6.94 38.17
CA VAL A 217 -17.34 -6.19 39.38
C VAL A 217 -16.60 -7.10 40.35
N VAL A 218 -15.39 -6.72 40.75
CA VAL A 218 -14.54 -7.48 41.67
C VAL A 218 -14.69 -6.96 43.10
N SER A 219 -14.85 -5.65 43.27
CA SER A 219 -15.11 -5.05 44.58
C SER A 219 -15.87 -3.73 44.48
N GLN A 220 -16.68 -3.44 45.48
CA GLN A 220 -17.32 -2.13 45.69
C GLN A 220 -16.83 -1.61 47.03
N THR A 221 -16.18 -0.45 47.02
CA THR A 221 -15.71 0.20 48.25
C THR A 221 -16.33 1.60 48.33
N HIS A 222 -16.89 1.95 49.48
CA HIS A 222 -17.40 3.30 49.72
C HIS A 222 -16.22 4.24 49.99
N ALA A 223 -16.10 5.30 49.19
CA ALA A 223 -15.15 6.38 49.44
C ALA A 223 -15.63 7.26 50.60
N ALA A 224 -14.69 7.97 51.23
CA ALA A 224 -14.95 8.81 52.41
C ALA A 224 -15.90 10.02 52.15
N ASP A 225 -16.29 10.27 50.89
CA ASP A 225 -17.25 11.31 50.48
C ASP A 225 -18.69 10.78 50.26
N GLY A 226 -18.93 9.47 50.44
CA GLY A 226 -20.22 8.83 50.21
C GLY A 226 -20.43 8.26 48.80
N SER A 227 -19.49 8.42 47.87
CA SER A 227 -19.55 7.82 46.53
C SER A 227 -19.09 6.36 46.54
N THR A 228 -19.77 5.50 45.76
CA THR A 228 -19.43 4.07 45.64
C THR A 228 -18.39 3.89 44.53
N VAL A 229 -17.16 3.51 44.87
CA VAL A 229 -16.12 3.20 43.88
C VAL A 229 -16.25 1.72 43.50
N THR A 230 -16.76 1.47 42.30
CA THR A 230 -16.88 0.11 41.74
C THR A 230 -15.59 -0.23 40.98
N MET A 231 -14.84 -1.22 41.48
CA MET A 231 -13.64 -1.73 40.81
C MET A 231 -14.02 -2.94 39.95
N THR A 232 -13.95 -2.80 38.63
CA THR A 232 -14.16 -3.90 37.68
C THR A 232 -12.84 -4.58 37.33
N VAL A 233 -12.91 -5.81 36.81
CA VAL A 233 -11.74 -6.49 36.21
C VAL A 233 -11.10 -5.62 35.12
N GLN A 234 -11.94 -4.91 34.34
CA GLN A 234 -11.51 -3.95 33.33
C GLN A 234 -10.60 -2.85 33.92
N ASN A 235 -10.97 -2.26 35.06
CA ASN A 235 -10.20 -1.19 35.69
C ASN A 235 -8.81 -1.66 36.17
N ILE A 236 -8.72 -2.89 36.68
CA ILE A 236 -7.44 -3.48 37.13
C ILE A 236 -6.54 -3.72 35.91
N LEU A 237 -7.08 -4.26 34.83
CA LEU A 237 -6.32 -4.54 33.61
C LEU A 237 -5.91 -3.26 32.88
N ASP A 238 -6.77 -2.24 32.83
CA ASP A 238 -6.45 -0.96 32.20
C ASP A 238 -5.42 -0.15 33.00
N GLN A 239 -5.29 -0.35 34.32
CA GLN A 239 -4.21 0.23 35.12
C GLN A 239 -2.84 -0.40 34.84
N LEU A 240 -2.80 -1.69 34.51
CA LEU A 240 -1.56 -2.40 34.15
C LEU A 240 -1.12 -2.05 32.72
N CYS A 241 -2.04 -2.15 31.76
CA CYS A 241 -1.81 -1.82 30.36
C CYS A 241 -3.16 -1.52 29.67
N PRO A 242 -3.45 -0.24 29.37
CA PRO A 242 -4.69 0.14 28.70
C PRO A 242 -4.87 -0.61 27.38
N GLY A 243 -5.96 -1.37 27.26
CA GLY A 243 -6.26 -2.15 26.06
C GLY A 243 -5.59 -3.53 25.97
N LEU A 244 -5.03 -4.05 27.07
CA LEU A 244 -4.49 -5.42 27.13
C LEU A 244 -5.50 -6.47 26.67
N LEU A 245 -6.75 -6.38 27.16
CA LEU A 245 -7.84 -7.28 26.74
C LEU A 245 -8.16 -7.21 25.25
N ARG A 246 -7.86 -6.08 24.59
CA ARG A 246 -8.11 -5.88 23.16
C ARG A 246 -7.00 -6.46 22.28
N SER A 247 -5.87 -6.78 22.90
CA SER A 247 -4.62 -7.18 22.24
C SER A 247 -4.35 -8.70 22.32
N VAL A 248 -5.07 -9.40 23.20
CA VAL A 248 -5.02 -10.86 23.43
C VAL A 248 -6.29 -11.49 22.88
#